data_AF-W0EQ54-F1
#
_entry.id   AF-W0EQ54-F1
#
_cell.length_a   1.000
_cell.length_b   1.000
_cell.length_c   1.000
_cell.angle_alpha   90.00
_cell.angle_beta   90.00
_cell.angle_gamma   90.00
#
_symmetry.space_group_name_H-M   'P 1'
#
loop_
_entity.id
_entity.type
_entity.pdbx_description
1 polymer ?
#
loop_
_entity_poly.entity_id
_entity_poly.type
_entity_poly.pdbx_seq_one_letter_code
_entity_poly.pdbx_strand_id
1 'polypeptide(L)'
;MAHRGTEFWAPEESEAAMRWARNMGADYLECDLQKTKDGVILALHDESLLRTTDVEVVYPNRKNDYTSAFTYQELLKLDIGSWFNEANPEQARASFVGQDILTLEDVLAIAEGKRIKRDANGKRIIVTDAEGNYVRTEYEDDPFDNGNRPGVYIETKAPYLFSGMEEALAKCLTENGWYADNIADMKKVAYKNGQPGAVDIANTPARIIVQTFDGAGLANFRKAFKRLIPIVYLMYDMSGNPATYADKINFAIRTGATIMGPMIDYVDGYPSSLLPWQGDMIRRTGMHIHAWSFNTNEQYLKYTGPWCDPNKEGGEDKNYLDGAFTNLADMAIRFYNTELQQYADQGLNYFRSNSNLGIEDNIHKNKPVRDAREVLDELGY
;
A
#
# COMPACT_ATOMS: atom_id res chain seq x y z
N MET A 1 5.96 1.55 3.53
CA MET A 1 4.86 1.00 2.71
C MET A 1 4.68 1.93 1.53
N ALA A 2 4.71 1.40 0.32
CA ALA A 2 4.66 2.21 -0.90
C ALA A 2 3.22 2.62 -1.16
N HIS A 3 2.85 3.84 -0.75
CA HIS A 3 1.49 4.40 -0.84
C HIS A 3 1.09 4.48 -2.32
N ARG A 4 0.04 3.75 -2.69
CA ARG A 4 -0.43 3.58 -4.08
C ARG A 4 0.66 3.10 -5.06
N GLY A 5 1.61 2.31 -4.56
CA GLY A 5 2.89 2.04 -5.21
C GLY A 5 3.85 3.24 -5.10
N THR A 6 3.54 4.32 -5.80
CA THR A 6 4.15 5.64 -5.65
C THR A 6 3.28 6.64 -6.39
N GLU A 7 2.86 7.71 -5.74
CA GLU A 7 2.20 8.85 -6.41
C GLU A 7 3.17 9.97 -6.79
N PHE A 8 4.47 9.82 -6.46
CA PHE A 8 5.49 10.82 -6.80
C PHE A 8 6.25 10.48 -8.08
N TRP A 9 6.63 9.22 -8.27
CA TRP A 9 7.51 8.82 -9.38
C TRP A 9 6.78 8.28 -10.60
N ALA A 10 5.54 7.81 -10.43
CA ALA A 10 4.73 7.22 -11.49
C ALA A 10 3.25 7.51 -11.24
N PRO A 11 2.36 7.29 -12.22
CA PRO A 11 0.92 7.43 -12.02
C PRO A 11 0.45 6.48 -10.91
N GLU A 12 -0.26 7.00 -9.92
CA GLU A 12 -0.71 6.22 -8.76
C GLU A 12 -1.51 4.98 -9.19
N GLU A 13 -1.33 3.88 -8.45
CA GLU A 13 -2.03 2.60 -8.67
C GLU A 13 -1.96 2.02 -10.09
N SER A 14 -0.93 2.42 -10.85
CA SER A 14 -0.63 1.87 -12.17
C SER A 14 0.35 0.70 -12.08
N GLU A 15 0.47 -0.06 -13.17
CA GLU A 15 1.47 -1.12 -13.29
C GLU A 15 2.89 -0.57 -13.08
N ALA A 16 3.18 0.64 -13.57
CA ALA A 16 4.45 1.32 -13.37
C ALA A 16 4.74 1.59 -11.90
N ALA A 17 3.78 2.16 -11.16
CA ALA A 17 3.93 2.47 -9.75
C ALA A 17 4.17 1.20 -8.91
N MET A 18 3.39 0.15 -9.15
CA MET A 18 3.48 -1.10 -8.39
C MET A 18 4.77 -1.87 -8.70
N ARG A 19 5.17 -1.98 -9.98
CA ARG A 19 6.44 -2.63 -10.37
C ARG A 19 7.64 -1.85 -9.86
N TRP A 20 7.58 -0.52 -9.92
CA TRP A 20 8.62 0.34 -9.33
C TRP A 20 8.77 0.09 -7.84
N ALA A 21 7.67 0.11 -7.07
CA ALA A 21 7.69 -0.10 -5.63
C ALA A 21 8.29 -1.46 -5.23
N ARG A 22 7.90 -2.53 -5.93
CA ARG A 22 8.48 -3.87 -5.73
C ARG A 22 9.99 -3.85 -5.98
N ASN A 23 10.41 -3.29 -7.12
CA ASN A 23 11.82 -3.30 -7.53
C ASN A 23 12.69 -2.33 -6.72
N MET A 24 12.10 -1.30 -6.14
CA MET A 24 12.75 -0.39 -5.18
C MET A 24 13.01 -1.08 -3.83
N GLY A 25 12.21 -2.09 -3.46
CA GLY A 25 12.36 -2.83 -2.21
C GLY A 25 11.42 -2.35 -1.09
N ALA A 26 10.26 -1.81 -1.47
CA ALA A 26 9.20 -1.53 -0.50
C ALA A 26 8.72 -2.82 0.18
N ASP A 27 8.43 -2.76 1.48
CA ASP A 27 7.97 -3.94 2.24
C ASP A 27 6.54 -4.37 1.87
N TYR A 28 5.70 -3.40 1.50
CA TYR A 28 4.33 -3.61 1.05
C TYR A 28 4.02 -2.69 -0.13
N LEU A 29 3.24 -3.22 -1.08
CA LEU A 29 2.53 -2.46 -2.09
C LEU A 29 1.16 -2.07 -1.50
N GLU A 30 0.86 -0.79 -1.45
CA GLU A 30 -0.43 -0.30 -0.95
C GLU A 30 -1.39 -0.03 -2.10
N CYS A 31 -2.66 -0.37 -1.93
CA CYS A 31 -3.72 -0.07 -2.88
C CYS A 31 -5.08 0.16 -2.20
N ASP A 32 -5.88 1.00 -2.84
CA ASP A 32 -7.24 1.38 -2.50
C ASP A 32 -8.28 0.60 -3.31
N LEU A 33 -9.33 0.09 -2.68
CA LEU A 33 -10.32 -0.71 -3.38
C LEU A 33 -11.54 0.07 -3.86
N GLN A 34 -11.86 -0.12 -5.15
CA GLN A 34 -13.15 0.21 -5.75
C GLN A 34 -13.78 -1.06 -6.34
N LYS A 35 -15.06 -1.01 -6.70
CA LYS A 35 -15.75 -2.14 -7.35
C LYS A 35 -16.54 -1.68 -8.56
N THR A 36 -16.39 -2.40 -9.67
CA THR A 36 -17.14 -2.15 -10.89
C THR A 36 -18.58 -2.63 -10.81
N LYS A 37 -19.40 -2.24 -11.79
CA LYS A 37 -20.79 -2.69 -11.95
C LYS A 37 -20.91 -4.21 -12.07
N ASP A 38 -19.94 -4.84 -12.75
CA ASP A 38 -19.83 -6.29 -12.95
C ASP A 38 -19.06 -7.01 -11.83
N GLY A 39 -18.73 -6.30 -10.74
CA GLY A 39 -18.23 -6.90 -9.50
C GLY A 39 -16.71 -7.14 -9.45
N VAL A 40 -15.95 -6.60 -10.39
CA VAL A 40 -14.47 -6.67 -10.40
C VAL A 40 -13.91 -5.71 -9.35
N ILE A 41 -12.98 -6.20 -8.54
CA ILE A 41 -12.30 -5.41 -7.50
C ILE A 41 -11.08 -4.72 -8.13
N LEU A 42 -11.08 -3.39 -8.05
CA LEU A 42 -10.05 -2.53 -8.62
C LEU A 42 -9.06 -2.07 -7.55
N ALA A 43 -7.83 -1.75 -7.96
CA ALA A 43 -6.94 -0.83 -7.27
C ALA A 43 -7.17 0.57 -7.86
N LEU A 44 -7.95 1.39 -7.17
CA LEU A 44 -8.29 2.77 -7.57
C LEU A 44 -8.70 3.59 -6.33
N HIS A 45 -8.07 4.74 -6.09
CA HIS A 45 -8.37 5.56 -4.90
C HIS A 45 -9.75 6.23 -4.95
N ASP A 46 -10.05 6.94 -6.04
CA ASP A 46 -11.22 7.80 -6.14
C ASP A 46 -12.48 7.04 -6.58
N GLU A 47 -13.65 7.47 -6.08
CA GLU A 47 -14.96 7.05 -6.61
C GLU A 47 -15.25 7.66 -7.99
N SER A 48 -14.64 8.81 -8.28
CA SER A 48 -14.73 9.54 -9.54
C SER A 48 -13.52 9.24 -10.41
N LEU A 49 -13.73 9.10 -11.71
CA LEU A 49 -12.67 8.84 -12.69
C LEU A 49 -12.01 10.13 -13.22
N LEU A 50 -12.49 11.31 -12.81
CA LEU A 50 -12.10 12.59 -13.40
C LEU A 50 -10.64 13.01 -13.13
N ARG A 51 -10.08 12.65 -11.98
CA ARG A 51 -8.75 13.11 -11.58
C ARG A 51 -7.63 12.33 -12.27
N THR A 52 -7.82 11.01 -12.38
CA THR A 52 -6.75 10.08 -12.75
C THR A 52 -7.00 9.39 -14.08
N THR A 53 -8.02 9.79 -14.85
CA THR A 53 -8.29 9.18 -16.16
C THR A 53 -8.78 10.20 -17.19
N ASP A 54 -8.87 9.76 -18.45
CA ASP A 54 -9.43 10.50 -19.57
C ASP A 54 -10.94 10.24 -19.79
N VAL A 55 -11.69 9.91 -18.72
CA VAL A 55 -13.14 9.59 -18.78
C VAL A 55 -13.97 10.67 -19.48
N GLU A 56 -13.58 11.94 -19.38
CA GLU A 56 -14.27 13.05 -20.03
C GLU A 56 -14.16 13.01 -21.56
N VAL A 57 -13.10 12.40 -22.09
CA VAL A 57 -12.86 12.22 -23.52
C VAL A 57 -13.52 10.93 -24.01
N VAL A 58 -13.32 9.82 -23.30
CA VAL A 58 -13.81 8.49 -23.73
C VAL A 58 -15.32 8.34 -23.50
N TYR A 59 -15.84 8.90 -22.41
CA TYR A 59 -17.26 8.82 -22.02
C TYR A 59 -17.83 10.20 -21.62
N PRO A 60 -17.90 11.19 -22.53
CA PRO A 60 -18.28 12.57 -22.19
C PRO A 60 -19.66 12.70 -21.52
N ASN A 61 -20.61 11.83 -21.89
CA ASN A 61 -21.97 11.80 -21.33
C ASN A 61 -22.08 11.07 -19.98
N ARG A 62 -21.00 10.42 -19.52
CA ARG A 62 -20.93 9.65 -18.28
C ARG A 62 -19.74 10.06 -17.40
N LYS A 63 -19.10 11.19 -17.69
CA LYS A 63 -17.88 11.65 -16.98
C LYS A 63 -18.07 11.88 -15.48
N ASN A 64 -19.31 12.10 -15.03
CA ASN A 64 -19.66 12.27 -13.62
C ASN A 64 -20.25 11.00 -13.00
N ASP A 65 -20.38 9.91 -13.75
CA ASP A 65 -20.77 8.61 -13.19
C ASP A 65 -19.62 8.12 -12.29
N TYR A 66 -19.96 7.52 -11.16
CA TYR A 66 -18.97 6.86 -10.31
C TYR A 66 -18.39 5.63 -11.01
N THR A 67 -17.18 5.24 -10.60
CA THR A 67 -16.49 4.02 -11.06
C THR A 67 -17.40 2.79 -11.03
N SER A 68 -18.27 2.68 -10.03
CA SER A 68 -19.22 1.58 -9.84
C SER A 68 -20.34 1.50 -10.88
N ALA A 69 -20.51 2.52 -11.73
CA ALA A 69 -21.46 2.50 -12.84
C ALA A 69 -20.90 1.81 -14.09
N PHE A 70 -19.59 1.60 -14.17
CA PHE A 70 -18.91 1.05 -15.34
C PHE A 70 -18.62 -0.45 -15.17
N THR A 71 -18.65 -1.21 -16.27
CA THR A 71 -18.04 -2.55 -16.28
C THR A 71 -16.52 -2.45 -16.38
N TYR A 72 -15.79 -3.49 -15.98
CA TYR A 72 -14.33 -3.42 -16.09
C TYR A 72 -13.86 -3.27 -17.54
N GLN A 73 -14.58 -3.87 -18.51
CA GLN A 73 -14.27 -3.67 -19.92
C GLN A 73 -14.49 -2.26 -20.44
N GLU A 74 -15.44 -1.52 -19.87
CA GLU A 74 -15.59 -0.09 -20.17
C GLU A 74 -14.39 0.69 -19.63
N LEU A 75 -13.93 0.35 -18.41
CA LEU A 75 -12.79 0.99 -17.75
C LEU A 75 -11.45 0.68 -18.42
N LEU A 76 -11.27 -0.50 -19.02
CA LEU A 76 -10.09 -0.86 -19.82
C LEU A 76 -9.90 -0.03 -21.10
N LYS A 77 -10.82 0.91 -21.40
CA LYS A 77 -10.66 1.88 -22.50
C LYS A 77 -10.08 3.21 -22.04
N LEU A 78 -9.96 3.42 -20.73
CA LEU A 78 -9.44 4.64 -20.14
C LEU A 78 -7.92 4.56 -19.98
N ASP A 79 -7.29 5.73 -19.98
CA ASP A 79 -5.86 5.92 -19.70
C ASP A 79 -5.67 6.42 -18.26
N ILE A 80 -4.98 5.66 -17.40
CA ILE A 80 -4.67 6.06 -16.00
C ILE A 80 -3.31 6.74 -15.82
N GLY A 81 -2.57 7.03 -16.90
CA GLY A 81 -1.21 7.55 -16.81
C GLY A 81 -0.96 8.89 -17.50
N SER A 82 -1.73 9.27 -18.53
CA SER A 82 -1.54 10.55 -19.22
C SER A 82 -1.70 11.77 -18.30
N TRP A 83 -2.68 11.75 -17.40
CA TRP A 83 -2.90 12.83 -16.42
C TRP A 83 -1.66 13.13 -15.58
N PHE A 84 -0.88 12.09 -15.24
CA PHE A 84 0.30 12.23 -14.40
C PHE A 84 1.40 12.99 -15.13
N ASN A 85 1.57 12.73 -16.43
CA ASN A 85 2.55 13.46 -17.25
C ASN A 85 2.21 14.95 -17.34
N GLU A 86 0.92 15.28 -17.41
CA GLU A 86 0.46 16.68 -17.42
C GLU A 86 0.65 17.36 -16.05
N ALA A 87 0.31 16.65 -14.97
CA ALA A 87 0.43 17.17 -13.60
C ALA A 87 1.89 17.25 -13.11
N ASN A 88 2.76 16.36 -13.58
CA ASN A 88 4.14 16.21 -13.12
C ASN A 88 5.15 16.17 -14.29
N PRO A 89 5.38 17.31 -14.99
CA PRO A 89 6.23 17.33 -16.18
C PRO A 89 7.67 16.87 -15.97
N GLU A 90 8.22 16.99 -14.75
CA GLU A 90 9.60 16.56 -14.43
C GLU A 90 9.75 15.05 -14.24
N GLN A 91 8.66 14.34 -13.97
CA GLN A 91 8.60 12.89 -13.82
C GLN A 91 7.94 12.23 -15.03
N ALA A 92 7.49 13.04 -16.00
CA ALA A 92 6.74 12.57 -17.14
C ALA A 92 7.53 11.57 -17.98
N ARG A 93 6.86 10.48 -18.40
CA ARG A 93 7.41 9.44 -19.26
C ARG A 93 6.42 9.07 -20.35
N ALA A 94 6.91 8.89 -21.57
CA ALA A 94 6.08 8.51 -22.70
C ALA A 94 5.36 7.16 -22.47
N SER A 95 6.01 6.25 -21.75
CA SER A 95 5.51 4.92 -21.38
C SER A 95 4.38 4.93 -20.36
N PHE A 96 4.13 6.06 -19.68
CA PHE A 96 3.00 6.18 -18.76
C PHE A 96 1.68 6.34 -19.51
N VAL A 97 1.72 6.85 -20.74
CA VAL A 97 0.53 7.01 -21.59
C VAL A 97 -0.07 5.64 -21.91
N GLY A 98 -1.39 5.52 -21.76
CA GLY A 98 -2.13 4.31 -22.08
C GLY A 98 -2.00 3.19 -21.04
N GLN A 99 -1.57 3.49 -19.81
CA GLN A 99 -1.64 2.52 -18.73
C GLN A 99 -3.10 2.21 -18.35
N ASP A 100 -3.34 0.98 -17.90
CA ASP A 100 -4.67 0.46 -17.57
C ASP A 100 -4.97 0.59 -16.05
N ILE A 101 -6.24 0.80 -15.70
CA ILE A 101 -6.71 0.64 -14.31
C ILE A 101 -6.45 -0.80 -13.85
N LEU A 102 -5.79 -0.96 -12.70
CA LEU A 102 -5.46 -2.27 -12.13
C LEU A 102 -6.64 -2.90 -11.38
N THR A 103 -6.68 -4.23 -11.39
CA THR A 103 -7.45 -5.05 -10.46
C THR A 103 -6.60 -5.39 -9.23
N LEU A 104 -7.25 -5.82 -8.14
CA LEU A 104 -6.51 -6.38 -7.00
C LEU A 104 -5.65 -7.59 -7.42
N GLU A 105 -6.14 -8.45 -8.32
CA GLU A 105 -5.39 -9.59 -8.86
C GLU A 105 -4.10 -9.15 -9.56
N ASP A 106 -4.11 -8.00 -10.25
CA ASP A 106 -2.91 -7.46 -10.88
C ASP A 106 -1.86 -7.05 -9.82
N VAL A 107 -2.29 -6.41 -8.73
CA VAL A 107 -1.39 -6.03 -7.63
C VAL A 107 -0.77 -7.27 -6.98
N LEU A 108 -1.56 -8.31 -6.73
CA LEU A 108 -1.06 -9.59 -6.22
C LEU A 108 -0.04 -10.21 -7.19
N ALA A 109 -0.37 -10.28 -8.48
CA ALA A 109 0.52 -10.83 -9.49
C ALA A 109 1.85 -10.04 -9.58
N ILE A 110 1.80 -8.71 -9.52
CA ILE A 110 2.99 -7.86 -9.50
C ILE A 110 3.85 -8.16 -8.27
N ALA A 111 3.25 -8.28 -7.08
CA ALA A 111 3.95 -8.67 -5.85
C ALA A 111 4.60 -10.06 -5.94
N GLU A 112 4.06 -10.96 -6.77
CA GLU A 112 4.65 -12.28 -7.06
C GLU A 112 5.80 -12.27 -8.07
N GLY A 113 6.18 -11.11 -8.61
CA GLY A 113 7.21 -10.98 -9.64
C GLY A 113 6.69 -11.09 -11.07
N LYS A 114 5.37 -10.96 -11.27
CA LYS A 114 4.77 -10.95 -12.60
C LYS A 114 4.58 -9.53 -13.14
N ARG A 115 4.22 -9.45 -14.41
CA ARG A 115 3.67 -8.26 -15.06
C ARG A 115 2.47 -8.64 -15.92
N ILE A 116 1.67 -7.65 -16.31
CA ILE A 116 0.53 -7.86 -17.19
C ILE A 116 1.05 -8.30 -18.56
N LYS A 117 0.50 -9.40 -19.08
CA LYS A 117 0.84 -9.86 -20.42
C LYS A 117 0.12 -8.98 -21.45
N ARG A 118 0.88 -8.50 -22.42
CA ARG A 118 0.39 -7.61 -23.47
C ARG A 118 0.51 -8.26 -24.85
N ASP A 119 -0.40 -7.93 -25.76
CA ASP A 119 -0.35 -8.35 -27.16
C ASP A 119 0.68 -7.54 -27.96
N ALA A 120 0.81 -7.82 -29.25
CA ALA A 120 1.75 -7.13 -30.13
C ALA A 120 1.48 -5.61 -30.28
N ASN A 121 0.29 -5.14 -29.90
CA ASN A 121 -0.09 -3.73 -29.91
C ASN A 121 0.03 -3.08 -28.52
N GLY A 122 0.56 -3.78 -27.53
CA GLY A 122 0.68 -3.29 -26.16
C GLY A 122 -0.61 -3.39 -25.34
N LYS A 123 -1.69 -3.98 -25.88
CA LYS A 123 -2.94 -4.12 -25.15
C LYS A 123 -2.87 -5.28 -24.16
N ARG A 124 -3.35 -5.06 -22.93
CA ARG A 124 -3.53 -6.11 -21.93
C ARG A 124 -4.33 -7.30 -22.49
N ILE A 125 -3.84 -8.51 -22.26
CA ILE A 125 -4.54 -9.75 -22.58
C ILE A 125 -5.43 -10.13 -21.39
N ILE A 126 -6.73 -10.28 -21.66
CA ILE A 126 -7.73 -10.74 -20.68
C ILE A 126 -8.42 -12.01 -21.17
N VAL A 127 -8.91 -12.80 -20.23
CA VAL A 127 -9.82 -13.92 -20.47
C VAL A 127 -11.24 -13.43 -20.21
N THR A 128 -12.16 -13.77 -21.11
CA THR A 128 -13.59 -13.46 -20.97
C THR A 128 -14.45 -14.72 -20.96
N ASP A 129 -15.66 -14.62 -20.40
CA ASP A 129 -16.68 -15.68 -20.51
C ASP A 129 -17.36 -15.68 -21.89
N ALA A 130 -18.38 -16.52 -22.07
CA ALA A 130 -19.09 -16.67 -23.34
C ALA A 130 -19.92 -15.43 -23.70
N GLU A 131 -20.36 -14.68 -22.70
CA GLU A 131 -21.09 -13.42 -22.80
C GLU A 131 -20.14 -12.23 -23.02
N GLY A 132 -18.84 -12.47 -22.96
CA GLY A 132 -17.80 -11.49 -23.15
C GLY A 132 -17.52 -10.65 -21.90
N ASN A 133 -17.91 -11.06 -20.70
CA ASN A 133 -17.54 -10.36 -19.46
C ASN A 133 -16.10 -10.71 -19.05
N TYR A 134 -15.44 -9.80 -18.32
CA TYR A 134 -14.11 -10.05 -17.78
C TYR A 134 -14.11 -11.22 -16.78
N VAL A 135 -13.13 -12.12 -16.92
CA VAL A 135 -12.91 -13.23 -15.97
C VAL A 135 -11.59 -13.06 -15.22
N ARG A 136 -10.48 -12.83 -15.94
CA ARG A 136 -9.15 -12.60 -15.36
C ARG A 136 -8.19 -11.96 -16.35
N THR A 137 -7.12 -11.36 -15.87
CA THR A 137 -5.97 -10.92 -16.68
C THR A 137 -5.01 -12.10 -16.91
N GLU A 138 -4.34 -12.15 -18.07
CA GLU A 138 -3.18 -13.01 -18.25
C GLU A 138 -1.89 -12.31 -17.80
N TYR A 139 -1.04 -13.03 -17.08
CA TYR A 139 0.24 -12.54 -16.59
C TYR A 139 1.41 -13.30 -17.19
N GLU A 140 2.58 -12.66 -17.23
CA GLU A 140 3.85 -13.28 -17.59
C GLU A 140 4.92 -12.95 -16.54
N ASP A 141 6.02 -13.71 -16.53
CA ASP A 141 7.16 -13.39 -15.67
C ASP A 141 7.70 -12.00 -16.02
N ASP A 142 7.92 -11.17 -15.01
CA ASP A 142 8.54 -9.88 -15.23
C ASP A 142 10.04 -10.09 -15.52
N PRO A 143 10.53 -9.74 -16.72
CA PRO A 143 11.96 -9.87 -17.05
C PRO A 143 12.85 -9.08 -16.09
N PHE A 144 12.31 -8.06 -15.43
CA PHE A 144 13.00 -7.22 -14.46
C PHE A 144 12.64 -7.54 -13.01
N ASP A 145 11.98 -8.67 -12.73
CA ASP A 145 11.84 -9.17 -11.36
C ASP A 145 13.24 -9.35 -10.73
N ASN A 146 13.41 -8.81 -9.52
CA ASN A 146 14.64 -8.85 -8.74
C ASN A 146 14.54 -9.79 -7.52
N GLY A 147 13.49 -10.61 -7.45
CA GLY A 147 13.27 -11.57 -6.38
C GLY A 147 12.55 -11.00 -5.15
N ASN A 148 12.31 -9.69 -5.09
CA ASN A 148 11.52 -9.08 -4.01
C ASN A 148 10.08 -9.60 -4.04
N ARG A 149 9.57 -9.96 -2.87
CA ARG A 149 8.19 -10.41 -2.64
C ARG A 149 7.55 -9.55 -1.54
N PRO A 150 7.11 -8.33 -1.86
CA PRO A 150 6.43 -7.46 -0.90
C PRO A 150 5.07 -8.04 -0.49
N GLY A 151 4.59 -7.66 0.69
CA GLY A 151 3.18 -7.87 1.04
C GLY A 151 2.26 -6.92 0.28
N VAL A 152 0.96 -7.09 0.47
CA VAL A 152 -0.04 -6.16 -0.08
C VAL A 152 -0.85 -5.54 1.07
N TYR A 153 -0.98 -4.22 1.01
CA TYR A 153 -1.64 -3.40 2.03
C TYR A 153 -2.89 -2.78 1.41
N ILE A 154 -4.07 -3.15 1.91
CA ILE A 154 -5.32 -3.02 1.15
C ILE A 154 -6.30 -2.13 1.90
N GLU A 155 -6.69 -0.99 1.33
CA GLU A 155 -7.74 -0.13 1.88
C GLU A 155 -9.13 -0.48 1.32
N THR A 156 -10.11 -0.71 2.20
CA THR A 156 -11.53 -0.70 1.82
C THR A 156 -12.18 0.65 2.14
N LYS A 157 -13.05 1.10 1.23
CA LYS A 157 -13.94 2.23 1.48
C LYS A 157 -15.11 1.82 2.39
N ALA A 158 -15.95 2.78 2.77
CA ALA A 158 -17.06 2.52 3.67
C ALA A 158 -18.04 1.47 3.08
N PRO A 159 -18.54 0.50 3.88
CA PRO A 159 -19.37 -0.60 3.36
C PRO A 159 -20.67 -0.15 2.66
N TYR A 160 -21.18 1.05 2.94
CA TYR A 160 -22.37 1.57 2.26
C TYR A 160 -22.11 1.92 0.78
N LEU A 161 -20.85 2.18 0.41
CA LEU A 161 -20.45 2.40 -0.99
C LEU A 161 -20.37 1.06 -1.73
N PHE A 162 -19.82 0.05 -1.07
CA PHE A 162 -19.58 -1.28 -1.65
C PHE A 162 -20.01 -2.39 -0.70
N SER A 163 -21.32 -2.65 -0.65
CA SER A 163 -21.83 -3.76 0.15
C SER A 163 -21.16 -5.08 -0.26
N GLY A 164 -20.68 -5.84 0.74
CA GLY A 164 -19.96 -7.10 0.56
C GLY A 164 -18.50 -6.99 0.12
N MET A 165 -17.88 -5.80 0.20
CA MET A 165 -16.48 -5.61 -0.21
C MET A 165 -15.51 -6.48 0.59
N GLU A 166 -15.65 -6.54 1.92
CA GLU A 166 -14.74 -7.32 2.75
C GLU A 166 -14.82 -8.83 2.46
N GLU A 167 -16.02 -9.37 2.21
CA GLU A 167 -16.19 -10.76 1.80
C GLU A 167 -15.64 -11.02 0.39
N ALA A 168 -15.83 -10.08 -0.54
CA ALA A 168 -15.30 -10.18 -1.90
C ALA A 168 -13.76 -10.13 -1.89
N LEU A 169 -13.17 -9.28 -1.05
CA LEU A 169 -11.73 -9.22 -0.80
C LEU A 169 -11.21 -10.55 -0.26
N ALA A 170 -11.80 -11.09 0.82
CA ALA A 170 -11.39 -12.36 1.39
C ALA A 170 -11.47 -13.51 0.37
N LYS A 171 -12.53 -13.51 -0.47
CA LYS A 171 -12.67 -14.46 -1.59
C LYS A 171 -11.54 -14.31 -2.60
N CYS A 172 -11.28 -13.10 -3.09
CA CYS A 172 -10.22 -12.83 -4.08
C CYS A 172 -8.84 -13.29 -3.56
N LEU A 173 -8.51 -12.96 -2.31
CA LEU A 173 -7.26 -13.39 -1.67
C LEU A 173 -7.17 -14.91 -1.51
N THR A 174 -8.28 -15.58 -1.20
CA THR A 174 -8.34 -17.05 -1.09
C THR A 174 -8.11 -17.70 -2.45
N GLU A 175 -8.79 -17.22 -3.49
CA GLU A 175 -8.70 -17.76 -4.86
C GLU A 175 -7.29 -17.59 -5.46
N ASN A 176 -6.58 -16.55 -5.05
CA ASN A 176 -5.18 -16.33 -5.43
C ASN A 176 -4.16 -17.00 -4.49
N GLY A 177 -4.61 -17.69 -3.44
CA GLY A 177 -3.77 -18.39 -2.46
C GLY A 177 -3.01 -17.48 -1.49
N TRP A 178 -3.35 -16.19 -1.45
CA TRP A 178 -2.77 -15.19 -0.54
C TRP A 178 -3.38 -15.24 0.86
N TYR A 179 -4.59 -15.80 0.99
CA TYR A 179 -5.22 -16.08 2.27
C TYR A 179 -5.72 -17.54 2.34
N ALA A 180 -5.64 -18.12 3.53
CA ALA A 180 -6.29 -19.36 3.90
C ALA A 180 -6.61 -19.33 5.41
N ASP A 181 -7.66 -20.05 5.80
CA ASP A 181 -8.06 -20.18 7.22
C ASP A 181 -6.96 -20.87 8.04
N ASN A 182 -6.26 -21.84 7.46
CA ASN A 182 -5.04 -22.41 8.01
C ASN A 182 -3.82 -21.81 7.29
N ILE A 183 -2.91 -21.25 8.07
CA ILE A 183 -1.73 -20.56 7.56
C ILE A 183 -0.82 -21.46 6.70
N ALA A 184 -0.79 -22.77 6.98
CA ALA A 184 0.00 -23.74 6.24
C ALA A 184 -0.52 -23.99 4.81
N ASP A 185 -1.78 -23.63 4.54
CA ASP A 185 -2.42 -23.84 3.23
C ASP A 185 -2.23 -22.63 2.30
N MET A 186 -1.60 -21.54 2.78
CA MET A 186 -1.28 -20.40 1.94
C MET A 186 -0.23 -20.76 0.89
N LYS A 187 -0.36 -20.18 -0.30
CA LYS A 187 0.59 -20.34 -1.40
C LYS A 187 1.99 -19.92 -0.97
N LYS A 188 3.01 -20.72 -1.29
CA LYS A 188 4.39 -20.26 -1.26
C LYS A 188 4.68 -19.50 -2.55
N VAL A 189 5.03 -18.23 -2.44
CA VAL A 189 5.32 -17.38 -3.59
C VAL A 189 6.73 -17.68 -4.07
N ALA A 190 6.84 -18.17 -5.31
CA ALA A 190 8.12 -18.56 -5.90
C ALA A 190 8.99 -17.32 -6.22
N TYR A 191 10.30 -17.48 -6.07
CA TYR A 191 11.27 -16.48 -6.48
C TYR A 191 11.78 -16.72 -7.89
N LYS A 192 12.20 -15.65 -8.58
CA LYS A 192 12.97 -15.76 -9.81
C LYS A 192 14.24 -16.57 -9.56
N ASN A 193 14.43 -17.63 -10.35
CA ASN A 193 15.57 -18.56 -10.22
C ASN A 193 15.72 -19.19 -8.82
N GLY A 194 14.65 -19.20 -8.01
CA GLY A 194 14.68 -19.75 -6.65
C GLY A 194 15.46 -18.94 -5.62
N GLN A 195 15.88 -17.70 -5.92
CA GLN A 195 16.64 -16.84 -5.01
C GLN A 195 15.78 -15.67 -4.49
N PRO A 196 15.64 -15.48 -3.17
CA PRO A 196 14.91 -14.35 -2.63
C PRO A 196 15.64 -13.04 -2.90
N GLY A 197 14.86 -11.96 -3.07
CA GLY A 197 15.37 -10.60 -3.04
C GLY A 197 15.59 -10.08 -1.61
N ALA A 198 15.67 -8.76 -1.47
CA ALA A 198 15.82 -8.09 -0.18
C ALA A 198 14.51 -7.98 0.62
N VAL A 199 13.37 -8.35 0.01
CA VAL A 199 12.04 -8.32 0.63
C VAL A 199 11.37 -9.68 0.42
N ASP A 200 10.83 -10.27 1.49
CA ASP A 200 10.15 -11.58 1.44
C ASP A 200 8.84 -11.62 2.26
N ILE A 201 8.21 -10.46 2.45
CA ILE A 201 6.98 -10.33 3.24
C ILE A 201 5.85 -11.20 2.67
N ALA A 202 5.76 -11.38 1.35
CA ALA A 202 4.74 -12.20 0.70
C ALA A 202 4.78 -13.68 1.13
N ASN A 203 5.88 -14.17 1.70
CA ASN A 203 5.98 -15.54 2.22
C ASN A 203 5.79 -15.63 3.74
N THR A 204 5.46 -14.52 4.41
CA THR A 204 5.19 -14.47 5.85
C THR A 204 3.70 -14.59 6.18
N PRO A 205 3.35 -14.83 7.46
CA PRO A 205 1.98 -14.72 7.98
C PRO A 205 1.32 -13.34 7.76
N ALA A 206 2.13 -12.28 7.69
CA ALA A 206 1.68 -10.89 7.63
C ALA A 206 1.60 -10.34 6.19
N ARG A 207 1.66 -11.20 5.16
CA ARG A 207 1.67 -10.81 3.75
C ARG A 207 0.49 -9.94 3.29
N ILE A 208 -0.59 -9.92 4.07
CA ILE A 208 -1.76 -9.06 3.86
C ILE A 208 -1.97 -8.23 5.10
N ILE A 209 -2.11 -6.92 4.91
CA ILE A 209 -2.65 -6.01 5.92
C ILE A 209 -3.85 -5.31 5.31
N VAL A 210 -4.97 -5.24 6.05
CA VAL A 210 -6.17 -4.53 5.60
C VAL A 210 -6.38 -3.28 6.43
N GLN A 211 -6.90 -2.23 5.81
CA GLN A 211 -7.16 -0.95 6.43
C GLN A 211 -8.49 -0.35 6.01
N THR A 212 -9.07 0.47 6.89
CA THR A 212 -10.24 1.27 6.57
C THR A 212 -10.40 2.43 7.57
N PHE A 213 -11.02 3.51 7.13
CA PHE A 213 -11.50 4.60 8.02
C PHE A 213 -12.84 4.28 8.67
N ASP A 214 -13.57 3.28 8.16
CA ASP A 214 -14.96 3.04 8.54
C ASP A 214 -15.09 1.97 9.64
N GLY A 215 -15.88 2.30 10.66
CA GLY A 215 -16.08 1.41 11.80
C GLY A 215 -16.87 0.14 11.47
N ALA A 216 -17.81 0.20 10.52
CA ALA A 216 -18.51 -0.99 10.04
C ALA A 216 -17.59 -1.86 9.18
N GLY A 217 -16.69 -1.24 8.39
CA GLY A 217 -15.64 -1.94 7.63
C GLY A 217 -14.74 -2.79 8.53
N LEU A 218 -14.27 -2.23 9.65
CA LEU A 218 -13.49 -2.98 10.64
C LEU A 218 -14.23 -4.21 11.17
N ALA A 219 -15.51 -4.05 11.50
CA ALA A 219 -16.33 -5.16 11.99
C ALA A 219 -16.58 -6.21 10.89
N ASN A 220 -16.66 -5.80 9.62
CA ASN A 220 -16.82 -6.70 8.49
C ASN A 220 -15.54 -7.49 8.21
N PHE A 221 -14.34 -6.91 8.33
CA PHE A 221 -13.09 -7.67 8.22
C PHE A 221 -13.04 -8.86 9.18
N ARG A 222 -13.43 -8.63 10.44
CA ARG A 222 -13.50 -9.71 11.44
C ARG A 222 -14.49 -10.83 11.08
N LYS A 223 -15.53 -10.54 10.29
CA LYS A 223 -16.48 -11.55 9.81
C LYS A 223 -15.96 -12.27 8.57
N ALA A 224 -15.35 -11.53 7.65
CA ALA A 224 -14.86 -12.03 6.37
C ALA A 224 -13.61 -12.92 6.53
N PHE A 225 -12.71 -12.57 7.46
CA PHE A 225 -11.48 -13.31 7.72
C PHE A 225 -11.60 -14.14 9.00
N LYS A 226 -11.78 -15.47 8.86
CA LYS A 226 -11.88 -16.37 10.02
C LYS A 226 -10.56 -16.48 10.79
N ARG A 227 -9.44 -16.51 10.06
CA ARG A 227 -8.10 -16.40 10.64
C ARG A 227 -7.78 -14.92 10.84
N LEU A 228 -7.26 -14.58 12.02
CA LEU A 228 -6.80 -13.23 12.28
C LEU A 228 -5.68 -12.84 11.31
N ILE A 229 -5.87 -11.68 10.69
CA ILE A 229 -4.86 -10.96 9.91
C ILE A 229 -4.67 -9.58 10.55
N PRO A 230 -3.54 -8.90 10.31
CA PRO A 230 -3.36 -7.53 10.77
C PRO A 230 -4.43 -6.60 10.15
N ILE A 231 -5.12 -5.87 11.02
CA ILE A 231 -6.17 -4.91 10.65
C ILE A 231 -5.80 -3.54 11.18
N VAL A 232 -5.95 -2.52 10.35
CA VAL A 232 -5.59 -1.13 10.66
C VAL A 232 -6.83 -0.28 10.71
N TYR A 233 -6.97 0.48 11.80
CA TYR A 233 -7.95 1.55 11.86
C TYR A 233 -7.31 2.87 11.43
N LEU A 234 -7.65 3.32 10.21
CA LEU A 234 -7.22 4.62 9.71
C LEU A 234 -8.00 5.73 10.41
N MET A 235 -7.30 6.79 10.82
CA MET A 235 -7.95 7.88 11.51
C MET A 235 -7.25 9.23 11.34
N TYR A 236 -8.07 10.27 11.43
CA TYR A 236 -7.66 11.63 11.72
C TYR A 236 -8.33 12.10 13.03
N ASP A 237 -7.72 13.08 13.70
CA ASP A 237 -8.24 13.68 14.91
C ASP A 237 -8.19 15.20 14.87
N MET A 238 -9.34 15.81 14.56
CA MET A 238 -9.52 17.26 14.61
C MET A 238 -9.70 17.80 16.04
N SER A 239 -10.01 16.93 17.00
CA SER A 239 -10.42 17.36 18.34
C SER A 239 -9.24 17.64 19.26
N GLY A 240 -8.15 16.86 19.13
CA GLY A 240 -7.01 16.92 20.05
C GLY A 240 -7.38 16.58 21.50
N ASN A 241 -8.55 15.99 21.73
CA ASN A 241 -9.07 15.73 23.07
C ASN A 241 -8.69 14.30 23.52
N PRO A 242 -8.03 14.13 24.68
CA PRO A 242 -7.60 12.81 25.14
C PRO A 242 -8.72 11.77 25.32
N ALA A 243 -9.91 12.18 25.74
CA ALA A 243 -11.02 11.25 25.97
C ALA A 243 -11.58 10.72 24.64
N THR A 244 -11.81 11.60 23.67
CA THR A 244 -12.30 11.20 22.34
C THR A 244 -11.25 10.39 21.57
N TYR A 245 -9.96 10.67 21.77
CA TYR A 245 -8.88 9.88 21.20
C TYR A 245 -8.83 8.47 21.81
N ALA A 246 -8.95 8.36 23.14
CA ALA A 246 -9.06 7.07 23.83
C ALA A 246 -10.28 6.27 23.36
N ASP A 247 -11.41 6.92 23.09
CA ASP A 247 -12.60 6.26 22.54
C ASP A 247 -12.36 5.66 21.16
N LYS A 248 -11.60 6.33 20.29
CA LYS A 248 -11.17 5.80 18.98
C LYS A 248 -10.28 4.57 19.14
N ILE A 249 -9.30 4.61 20.04
CA ILE A 249 -8.42 3.45 20.32
C ILE A 249 -9.24 2.29 20.87
N ASN A 250 -10.09 2.53 21.86
CA ASN A 250 -10.95 1.52 22.46
C ASN A 250 -11.91 0.91 21.41
N PHE A 251 -12.42 1.73 20.49
CA PHE A 251 -13.22 1.26 19.38
C PHE A 251 -12.41 0.33 18.47
N ALA A 252 -11.22 0.72 18.06
CA ALA A 252 -10.31 -0.07 17.23
C ALA A 252 -10.01 -1.45 17.84
N ILE A 253 -9.70 -1.50 19.15
CA ILE A 253 -9.45 -2.75 19.88
C ILE A 253 -10.71 -3.63 19.89
N ARG A 254 -11.87 -3.05 20.21
CA ARG A 254 -13.14 -3.79 20.25
C ARG A 254 -13.55 -4.35 18.89
N THR A 255 -13.21 -3.68 17.80
CA THR A 255 -13.49 -4.14 16.42
C THR A 255 -12.37 -4.98 15.82
N GLY A 256 -11.20 -5.02 16.44
CA GLY A 256 -10.11 -5.94 16.11
C GLY A 256 -9.00 -5.44 15.26
N ALA A 257 -8.91 -4.13 15.11
CA ALA A 257 -7.67 -3.54 14.70
C ALA A 257 -6.56 -3.93 15.68
N THR A 258 -5.41 -4.30 15.13
CA THR A 258 -4.16 -4.51 15.87
C THR A 258 -3.20 -3.33 15.65
N ILE A 259 -3.55 -2.44 14.72
CA ILE A 259 -2.73 -1.33 14.25
C ILE A 259 -3.60 -0.06 14.19
N MET A 260 -3.07 1.05 14.69
CA MET A 260 -3.64 2.37 14.46
C MET A 260 -2.94 3.00 13.25
N GLY A 261 -3.72 3.62 12.36
CA GLY A 261 -3.23 4.35 11.19
C GLY A 261 -3.50 5.85 11.28
N PRO A 262 -2.81 6.59 12.18
CA PRO A 262 -3.01 8.03 12.31
C PRO A 262 -2.29 8.81 11.21
N MET A 263 -2.84 9.96 10.83
CA MET A 263 -2.16 10.87 9.92
C MET A 263 -1.09 11.74 10.63
N ILE A 264 -0.05 12.18 9.91
CA ILE A 264 1.08 12.92 10.51
C ILE A 264 1.03 14.44 10.42
N ASP A 265 -0.01 15.07 9.86
CA ASP A 265 -0.11 16.48 9.35
C ASP A 265 0.16 16.66 7.84
N TYR A 266 0.04 15.58 7.08
CA TYR A 266 0.23 15.56 5.62
C TYR A 266 -0.80 16.40 4.84
N VAL A 267 -2.06 16.44 5.31
CA VAL A 267 -3.16 17.12 4.62
C VAL A 267 -3.28 18.55 5.14
N ASP A 268 -3.19 19.54 4.23
CA ASP A 268 -3.29 20.95 4.59
C ASP A 268 -4.60 21.25 5.34
N GLY A 269 -4.50 22.03 6.41
CA GLY A 269 -5.62 22.35 7.30
C GLY A 269 -5.99 21.27 8.32
N TYR A 270 -5.34 20.10 8.34
CA TYR A 270 -5.61 19.04 9.32
C TYR A 270 -4.41 18.84 10.27
N PRO A 271 -4.60 18.83 11.61
CA PRO A 271 -3.51 18.67 12.57
C PRO A 271 -3.03 17.22 12.66
N SER A 272 -1.75 17.02 13.01
CA SER A 272 -1.19 15.68 13.23
C SER A 272 -2.04 14.92 14.25
N SER A 273 -2.36 13.68 13.89
CA SER A 273 -3.10 12.74 14.74
C SER A 273 -2.16 11.78 15.49
N LEU A 274 -0.87 12.13 15.54
CA LEU A 274 0.22 11.37 16.16
C LEU A 274 1.15 12.28 16.97
N LEU A 275 0.61 13.24 17.73
CA LEU A 275 1.40 13.96 18.74
C LEU A 275 2.03 12.98 19.75
N PRO A 276 3.13 13.34 20.46
CA PRO A 276 3.82 12.41 21.36
C PRO A 276 2.91 11.73 22.39
N TRP A 277 1.94 12.45 22.97
CA TRP A 277 0.98 11.87 23.91
C TRP A 277 -0.03 10.92 23.25
N GLN A 278 -0.39 11.17 21.98
CA GLN A 278 -1.26 10.29 21.18
C GLN A 278 -0.52 9.00 20.86
N GLY A 279 0.75 9.10 20.43
CA GLY A 279 1.62 7.96 20.21
C GLY A 279 1.81 7.11 21.47
N ASP A 280 2.13 7.73 22.61
CA ASP A 280 2.24 7.05 23.90
C ASP A 280 0.94 6.35 24.31
N MET A 281 -0.21 7.01 24.10
CA MET A 281 -1.53 6.42 24.40
C MET A 281 -1.80 5.17 23.57
N ILE A 282 -1.51 5.18 22.27
CA ILE A 282 -1.65 3.99 21.41
C ILE A 282 -0.70 2.90 21.88
N ARG A 283 0.58 3.21 22.14
CA ARG A 283 1.58 2.21 22.51
C ARG A 283 1.25 1.50 23.82
N ARG A 284 0.70 2.22 24.81
CA ARG A 284 0.28 1.62 26.09
C ARG A 284 -0.80 0.54 25.96
N THR A 285 -1.53 0.50 24.84
CA THR A 285 -2.51 -0.56 24.58
C THR A 285 -1.92 -1.81 23.93
N GLY A 286 -0.64 -1.75 23.52
CA GLY A 286 0.03 -2.81 22.77
C GLY A 286 -0.26 -2.80 21.27
N MET A 287 -0.97 -1.80 20.76
CA MET A 287 -1.21 -1.65 19.32
C MET A 287 0.03 -1.11 18.59
N HIS A 288 0.17 -1.50 17.33
CA HIS A 288 1.16 -0.93 16.42
C HIS A 288 0.70 0.41 15.83
N ILE A 289 1.64 1.19 15.30
CA ILE A 289 1.40 2.49 14.66
C ILE A 289 1.98 2.48 13.25
N HIS A 290 1.08 2.53 12.25
CA HIS A 290 1.41 2.65 10.83
C HIS A 290 0.89 3.99 10.30
N ALA A 291 1.70 5.04 10.38
CA ALA A 291 1.22 6.41 10.14
C ALA A 291 1.37 6.85 8.67
N TRP A 292 0.57 7.83 8.24
CA TRP A 292 0.49 8.29 6.84
C TRP A 292 0.45 9.84 6.73
N SER A 293 0.97 10.49 5.68
CA SER A 293 1.93 10.01 4.68
C SER A 293 3.22 10.82 4.78
N PHE A 294 4.36 10.13 4.71
CA PHE A 294 5.69 10.68 4.91
C PHE A 294 6.40 10.91 3.58
N ASN A 295 6.79 12.14 3.28
CA ASN A 295 7.46 12.54 2.05
C ASN A 295 8.74 13.36 2.27
N THR A 296 9.17 13.56 3.52
CA THR A 296 10.48 14.19 3.82
C THR A 296 11.21 13.46 4.95
N ASN A 297 12.54 13.56 4.98
CA ASN A 297 13.36 13.08 6.10
C ASN A 297 13.00 13.78 7.42
N GLU A 298 12.61 15.06 7.38
CA GLU A 298 12.18 15.80 8.57
C GLU A 298 10.92 15.19 9.19
N GLN A 299 9.95 14.78 8.36
CA GLN A 299 8.78 14.05 8.83
C GLN A 299 9.19 12.73 9.47
N TYR A 300 10.10 11.96 8.88
CA TYR A 300 10.60 10.73 9.51
C TYR A 300 11.29 10.99 10.85
N LEU A 301 12.21 11.96 10.93
CA LEU A 301 12.92 12.33 12.16
C LEU A 301 11.96 12.73 13.29
N LYS A 302 10.85 13.39 12.95
CA LYS A 302 9.80 13.81 13.89
C LYS A 302 9.17 12.65 14.65
N TYR A 303 9.17 11.43 14.09
CA TYR A 303 8.43 10.28 14.65
C TYR A 303 9.29 9.02 14.86
N THR A 304 10.53 8.98 14.38
CA THR A 304 11.42 7.81 14.47
C THR A 304 12.50 7.92 15.55
N GLY A 305 12.42 8.90 16.45
CA GLY A 305 13.29 8.97 17.63
C GLY A 305 13.92 10.32 17.89
N PRO A 306 14.80 10.85 17.02
CA PRO A 306 15.64 12.02 17.33
C PRO A 306 14.89 13.27 17.80
N TRP A 307 13.67 13.48 17.33
CA TRP A 307 12.81 14.58 17.77
C TRP A 307 12.01 14.28 19.05
N CYS A 308 11.72 13.00 19.28
CA CYS A 308 10.96 12.49 20.42
C CYS A 308 11.84 12.20 21.64
N ASP A 309 13.16 12.31 21.49
CA ASP A 309 14.16 12.09 22.51
C ASP A 309 14.94 13.37 22.85
N PRO A 310 14.37 14.26 23.69
CA PRO A 310 15.00 15.54 24.02
C PRO A 310 16.35 15.38 24.76
N ASN A 311 16.56 14.23 25.41
CA ASN A 311 17.79 13.94 26.15
C ASN A 311 18.88 13.29 25.28
N LYS A 312 18.53 12.82 24.07
CA LYS A 312 19.43 12.10 23.15
C LYS A 312 20.08 10.90 23.85
N GLU A 313 19.26 10.07 24.47
CA GLU A 313 19.67 8.83 25.12
C GLU A 313 19.62 7.63 24.16
N GLY A 314 18.89 7.75 23.04
CA GLY A 314 18.53 6.60 22.22
C GLY A 314 17.42 5.77 22.90
N GLY A 315 16.93 4.77 22.18
CA GLY A 315 15.96 3.80 22.70
C GLY A 315 14.87 3.48 21.69
N GLU A 316 14.51 2.20 21.60
CA GLU A 316 13.40 1.73 20.77
C GLU A 316 12.05 2.35 21.18
N ASP A 317 11.91 2.76 22.45
CA ASP A 317 10.72 3.40 22.99
C ASP A 317 10.51 4.83 22.47
N LYS A 318 11.57 5.45 21.91
CA LYS A 318 11.52 6.80 21.34
C LYS A 318 10.99 6.81 19.90
N ASN A 319 11.03 5.66 19.22
CA ASN A 319 10.50 5.54 17.86
C ASN A 319 9.02 5.21 17.89
N TYR A 320 8.16 6.15 17.53
CA TYR A 320 6.72 5.94 17.57
C TYR A 320 6.19 5.08 16.42
N LEU A 321 6.97 4.84 15.38
CA LEU A 321 6.50 4.13 14.18
C LEU A 321 6.87 2.65 14.22
N ASP A 322 5.92 1.81 13.83
CA ASP A 322 6.20 0.45 13.36
C ASP A 322 6.17 0.39 11.82
N GLY A 323 5.46 1.34 11.19
CA GLY A 323 5.41 1.50 9.75
C GLY A 323 5.09 2.94 9.36
N ALA A 324 5.50 3.31 8.14
CA ALA A 324 5.16 4.58 7.51
C ALA A 324 4.67 4.35 6.07
N PHE A 325 3.56 4.99 5.70
CA PHE A 325 3.15 5.15 4.31
C PHE A 325 3.91 6.31 3.70
N THR A 326 4.35 6.15 2.47
CA THR A 326 5.17 7.15 1.79
C THR A 326 4.96 7.08 0.29
N ASN A 327 5.01 8.24 -0.35
CA ASN A 327 4.99 8.33 -1.81
C ASN A 327 6.40 8.12 -2.41
N LEU A 328 7.41 8.11 -1.54
CA LEU A 328 8.84 8.10 -1.83
C LEU A 328 9.51 6.92 -1.11
N ALA A 329 9.17 5.69 -1.52
CA ALA A 329 9.71 4.48 -0.89
C ALA A 329 11.24 4.40 -0.97
N ASP A 330 11.84 4.98 -2.02
CA ASP A 330 13.28 5.15 -2.18
C ASP A 330 13.89 6.05 -1.09
N MET A 331 13.26 7.19 -0.80
CA MET A 331 13.66 8.09 0.28
C MET A 331 13.52 7.38 1.64
N ALA A 332 12.42 6.67 1.87
CA ALA A 332 12.20 5.96 3.13
C ALA A 332 13.25 4.86 3.36
N ILE A 333 13.56 4.06 2.34
CA ILE A 333 14.62 3.04 2.44
C ILE A 333 15.96 3.71 2.75
N ARG A 334 16.30 4.81 2.06
CA ARG A 334 17.51 5.58 2.33
C ARG A 334 17.52 6.09 3.78
N PHE A 335 16.41 6.67 4.26
CA PHE A 335 16.26 7.14 5.64
C PHE A 335 16.65 6.10 6.68
N TYR A 336 16.09 4.88 6.61
CA TYR A 336 16.41 3.82 7.56
C TYR A 336 17.81 3.22 7.35
N ASN A 337 18.26 3.13 6.11
CA ASN A 337 19.56 2.55 5.76
C ASN A 337 20.73 3.47 6.16
N THR A 338 20.58 4.78 5.98
CA THR A 338 21.63 5.76 6.16
C THR A 338 21.38 6.72 7.32
N GLU A 339 20.34 7.54 7.29
CA GLU A 339 20.12 8.60 8.28
C GLU A 339 19.91 8.04 9.69
N LEU A 340 19.00 7.08 9.87
CA LEU A 340 18.72 6.50 11.18
C LEU A 340 19.87 5.59 11.66
N GLN A 341 20.55 4.93 10.72
CA GLN A 341 21.74 4.13 11.04
C GLN A 341 22.89 4.99 11.57
N GLN A 342 23.10 6.21 11.06
CA GLN A 342 24.11 7.13 11.58
C GLN A 342 23.90 7.50 13.06
N TYR A 343 22.64 7.58 13.51
CA TYR A 343 22.34 7.77 14.94
C TYR A 343 22.72 6.52 15.74
N ALA A 344 22.37 5.32 15.26
CA ALA A 344 22.71 4.07 15.91
C ALA A 344 24.24 3.88 16.02
N ASP A 345 25.00 4.24 14.99
CA ASP A 345 26.46 4.17 14.97
C ASP A 345 27.11 5.13 16.00
N GLN A 346 26.39 6.18 16.42
CA GLN A 346 26.80 7.12 17.48
C GLN A 346 26.30 6.69 18.88
N GLY A 347 25.73 5.49 19.00
CA GLY A 347 25.17 4.97 20.25
C GLY A 347 23.72 5.39 20.52
N LEU A 348 23.07 6.08 19.58
CA LEU A 348 21.68 6.53 19.69
C LEU A 348 20.78 5.61 18.84
N ASN A 349 20.57 4.38 19.30
CA ASN A 349 19.75 3.42 18.56
C ASN A 349 18.25 3.73 18.71
N TYR A 350 17.60 4.14 17.61
CA TYR A 350 16.17 4.38 17.56
C TYR A 350 15.40 3.36 16.71
N PHE A 351 16.03 2.26 16.29
CA PHE A 351 15.29 1.18 15.64
C PHE A 351 14.40 0.48 16.67
N ARG A 352 13.24 0.00 16.21
CA ARG A 352 12.41 -0.90 17.02
C ARG A 352 13.14 -2.23 17.19
N SER A 353 13.10 -2.81 18.40
CA SER A 353 13.75 -4.10 18.59
C SER A 353 12.94 -5.22 17.94
N ASN A 354 13.62 -5.97 17.07
CA ASN A 354 13.14 -7.21 16.50
C ASN A 354 13.79 -8.44 17.16
N SER A 355 14.51 -8.25 18.27
CA SER A 355 15.25 -9.31 18.97
C SER A 355 14.38 -10.53 19.33
N ASN A 356 13.12 -10.31 19.71
CA ASN A 356 12.15 -11.37 20.00
C ASN A 356 11.78 -12.23 18.77
N LEU A 357 12.04 -11.73 17.57
CA LEU A 357 11.82 -12.43 16.30
C LEU A 357 13.10 -13.08 15.77
N GLY A 358 14.25 -12.88 16.44
CA GLY A 358 15.54 -13.41 15.99
C GLY A 358 16.07 -12.75 14.71
N ILE A 359 15.61 -11.54 14.39
CA ILE A 359 16.08 -10.75 13.24
C ILE A 359 16.68 -9.42 13.72
N GLU A 360 17.52 -8.80 12.88
CA GLU A 360 18.15 -7.51 13.20
C GLU A 360 17.10 -6.38 13.27
N ASP A 361 17.36 -5.40 14.15
CA ASP A 361 16.46 -4.25 14.36
C ASP A 361 16.34 -3.37 13.10
N ASN A 362 17.47 -3.13 12.40
CA ASN A 362 17.48 -2.43 11.11
C ASN A 362 17.34 -3.41 9.93
N ILE A 363 16.10 -3.80 9.63
CA ILE A 363 15.78 -4.68 8.49
C ILE A 363 16.07 -4.04 7.12
N HIS A 364 16.25 -2.70 7.07
CA HIS A 364 16.52 -1.96 5.83
C HIS A 364 18.03 -1.82 5.54
N LYS A 365 18.89 -2.14 6.51
CA LYS A 365 20.36 -2.00 6.40
C LYS A 365 20.97 -2.68 5.17
N ASN A 366 20.40 -3.81 4.77
CA ASN A 366 20.90 -4.60 3.65
C ASN A 366 20.11 -4.39 2.35
N LYS A 367 19.10 -3.51 2.36
CA LYS A 367 18.37 -3.17 1.13
C LYS A 367 19.26 -2.28 0.24
N PRO A 368 19.31 -2.53 -1.07
CA PRO A 368 20.06 -1.67 -1.97
C PRO A 368 19.42 -0.27 -2.00
N VAL A 369 20.25 0.77 -1.83
CA VAL A 369 19.83 2.15 -2.07
C VAL A 369 19.93 2.40 -3.58
N ARG A 370 18.78 2.59 -4.24
CA ARG A 370 18.68 2.75 -5.69
C ARG A 370 18.18 4.14 -6.05
N ASP A 371 18.55 4.63 -7.23
CA ASP A 371 17.93 5.84 -7.78
C ASP A 371 16.54 5.52 -8.34
N ALA A 372 15.56 6.36 -8.03
CA ALA A 372 14.18 6.12 -8.43
C ALA A 372 13.99 6.14 -9.95
N ARG A 373 14.71 7.00 -10.67
CA ARG A 373 14.61 7.12 -12.13
C ARG A 373 15.31 5.95 -12.81
N GLU A 374 16.47 5.53 -12.31
CA GLU A 374 17.16 4.33 -12.82
C GLU A 374 16.26 3.08 -12.73
N VAL A 375 15.50 2.91 -11.63
CA VAL A 375 14.56 1.78 -11.50
C VAL A 375 13.45 1.84 -12.55
N LEU A 376 12.91 3.02 -12.85
CA LEU A 376 11.91 3.19 -13.91
C LEU A 376 12.51 2.88 -15.29
N ASP A 377 13.71 3.39 -15.58
CA ASP A 377 14.42 3.17 -16.83
C ASP A 377 14.68 1.67 -17.06
N GLU A 378 15.13 0.95 -16.04
CA GLU A 378 15.32 -0.51 -16.08
C GLU A 378 14.02 -1.26 -16.37
N LEU A 379 12.91 -0.82 -15.79
CA LEU A 379 11.59 -1.43 -16.00
C LEU A 379 11.03 -1.17 -17.42
N GLY A 380 11.68 -0.30 -18.19
CA GLY A 380 11.31 0.11 -19.53
C GLY A 380 10.32 1.28 -19.59
N TYR A 381 10.27 2.12 -18.56
CA TYR A 381 9.42 3.32 -18.53
C TYR A 381 10.15 4.56 -19.04
#